data_AF-A0A0H5SH18-F1
#
_entry.id   AF-A0A0H5SH18-F1
#
_cell.length_a   1.000
_cell.length_b   1.000
_cell.length_c   1.000
_cell.angle_alpha   90.00
_cell.angle_beta   90.00
_cell.angle_gamma   90.00
#
_symmetry.space_group_name_H-M   'P 1'
#
loop_
_entity.id
_entity.type
_entity.pdbx_description
1 polymer ?
#
loop_
_entity_poly.entity_id
_entity_poly.type
_entity_poly.pdbx_seq_one_letter_code
_entity_poly.pdbx_strand_id
1 'polypeptide(L)'
;MEIKKGNRCFYIGESEKKPLAIITYVPTGENLITVDHTYVSDQLAGQGVGKRLLHELTEWARKENLKIIPQCSFVKAQMEKNKEYHDLLG
;
A
#
# COMPACT_ATOMS: atom_id res chain seq x y z
N MET A 1 -16.75 -2.63 1.90
CA MET A 1 -15.58 -2.03 2.59
C MET A 1 -14.92 -1.09 1.61
N GLU A 2 -14.97 0.21 1.92
CA GLU A 2 -14.39 1.28 1.10
C GLU A 2 -12.96 1.58 1.57
N ILE A 3 -12.03 1.73 0.62
CA ILE A 3 -10.65 2.17 0.88
C ILE A 3 -10.65 3.69 0.81
N LYS A 4 -10.11 4.33 1.85
CA LYS A 4 -9.99 5.78 1.96
C LYS A 4 -8.53 6.19 1.80
N LYS A 5 -8.28 7.27 1.06
CA LYS A 5 -6.95 7.89 0.98
C LYS A 5 -6.77 8.88 2.13
N GLY A 6 -5.71 8.69 2.90
CA GLY A 6 -5.28 9.59 3.96
C GLY A 6 -4.10 10.48 3.52
N ASN A 7 -3.41 11.08 4.49
CA ASN A 7 -2.25 11.95 4.18
C ASN A 7 -1.08 11.17 3.54
N ARG A 8 -0.76 10.01 4.12
CA ARG A 8 0.38 9.16 3.72
C ARG A 8 0.03 7.69 3.78
N CYS A 9 -1.24 7.38 3.53
CA CYS A 9 -1.76 6.04 3.67
C CYS A 9 -3.01 5.80 2.85
N PHE A 10 -3.33 4.52 2.65
CA PHE A 10 -4.65 4.06 2.28
C PHE A 10 -5.16 3.15 3.41
N TYR A 11 -6.41 3.32 3.81
CA TYR A 11 -6.94 2.59 4.95
C TYR A 11 -8.42 2.22 4.81
N ILE A 12 -8.82 1.21 5.58
CA ILE A 12 -10.20 0.81 5.82
C ILE A 12 -10.42 0.91 7.33
N GLY A 13 -11.49 1.57 7.76
CA GLY A 13 -11.82 1.72 9.17
C GLY A 13 -12.44 3.08 9.48
N GLU A 14 -12.54 3.39 10.77
CA GLU A 14 -13.11 4.65 11.24
C GLU A 14 -12.23 5.84 10.84
N SER A 15 -10.92 5.72 11.05
CA SER A 15 -9.93 6.78 10.76
C SER A 15 -8.53 6.19 10.58
N GLU A 16 -7.58 7.01 10.11
CA GLU A 16 -6.16 6.66 10.04
C GLU A 16 -5.58 6.22 11.40
N LYS A 17 -6.13 6.72 12.52
CA LYS A 17 -5.69 6.36 13.89
C LYS A 17 -6.33 5.09 14.43
N LYS A 18 -7.45 4.66 13.85
CA LYS A 18 -8.17 3.42 14.19
C LYS A 18 -8.53 2.65 12.91
N PRO A 19 -7.54 2.22 12.12
CA PRO A 19 -7.79 1.45 10.92
C PRO A 19 -8.05 -0.02 11.27
N LEU A 20 -8.99 -0.64 10.57
CA LEU A 20 -9.07 -2.10 10.48
C LEU A 20 -8.01 -2.65 9.53
N ALA A 21 -7.60 -1.86 8.54
CA ALA A 21 -6.44 -2.16 7.70
C ALA A 21 -5.84 -0.85 7.16
N ILE A 22 -4.52 -0.78 7.04
CA ILE A 22 -3.80 0.40 6.57
C ILE A 22 -2.52 0.00 5.84
N ILE A 23 -2.18 0.73 4.77
CA ILE A 23 -0.88 0.69 4.12
C ILE A 23 -0.33 2.12 4.11
N THR A 24 0.92 2.31 4.52
CA THR A 24 1.56 3.63 4.62
C THR A 24 2.72 3.76 3.64
N TYR A 25 3.03 5.00 3.29
CA TYR A 25 4.19 5.32 2.47
C TYR A 25 4.84 6.64 2.90
N VAL A 26 6.12 6.80 2.56
CA VAL A 26 6.89 8.01 2.80
C VAL A 26 7.48 8.48 1.47
N PRO A 27 7.28 9.75 1.07
CA PRO A 27 7.98 10.32 -0.08
C PRO A 27 9.51 10.33 0.17
N THR A 28 10.28 9.75 -0.75
CA THR A 28 11.73 9.56 -0.64
C THR A 28 12.49 10.11 -1.86
N GLY A 29 11.81 10.90 -2.69
CA GLY A 29 12.37 11.63 -3.82
C GLY A 29 11.26 12.38 -4.56
N GLU A 30 11.58 12.93 -5.73
CA GLU A 30 10.61 13.68 -6.55
C GLU A 30 9.48 12.78 -7.07
N ASN A 31 9.83 11.58 -7.58
CA ASN A 31 8.88 10.60 -8.10
C ASN A 31 9.05 9.23 -7.42
N LEU A 32 9.38 9.22 -6.14
CA LEU A 32 9.74 8.00 -5.40
C LEU A 32 9.09 7.98 -4.03
N ILE A 33 8.46 6.86 -3.69
CA ILE A 33 7.89 6.60 -2.37
C ILE A 33 8.42 5.29 -1.81
N THR A 34 8.64 5.26 -0.50
CA THR A 34 8.93 4.02 0.24
C THR A 34 7.66 3.56 0.93
N VAL A 35 7.22 2.33 0.64
CA VAL A 35 6.09 1.70 1.33
C VAL A 35 6.63 0.90 2.50
N ASP A 36 6.42 1.41 3.71
CA ASP A 36 7.13 1.01 4.92
C ASP A 36 6.31 0.15 5.88
N HIS A 37 4.99 0.32 5.89
CA HIS A 37 4.11 -0.42 6.79
C HIS A 37 2.82 -0.89 6.13
N THR A 38 2.36 -2.07 6.53
CA THR A 38 1.05 -2.61 6.20
C THR A 38 0.52 -3.33 7.42
N TYR A 39 -0.71 -3.01 7.82
CA TYR A 39 -1.41 -3.66 8.91
C TYR A 39 -2.81 -4.08 8.45
N VAL A 40 -3.25 -5.25 8.90
CA VAL A 40 -4.60 -5.78 8.69
C VAL A 40 -5.02 -6.42 10.01
N SER A 41 -6.14 -5.97 10.56
CA SER A 41 -6.75 -6.54 11.76
C SER A 41 -7.15 -7.99 11.52
N ASP A 42 -7.08 -8.81 12.57
CA ASP A 42 -7.52 -10.22 12.53
C ASP A 42 -8.98 -10.38 12.11
N GLN A 43 -9.82 -9.35 12.35
CA GLN A 43 -11.21 -9.31 11.86
C GLN A 43 -11.30 -9.38 10.32
N LEU A 44 -10.24 -8.98 9.63
CA LEU A 44 -10.12 -8.95 8.17
C LEU A 44 -9.11 -10.00 7.65
N ALA A 45 -8.57 -10.85 8.52
CA ALA A 45 -7.65 -11.91 8.12
C ALA A 45 -8.30 -12.88 7.13
N GLY A 46 -7.50 -13.40 6.20
CA GLY A 46 -7.98 -14.33 5.16
C GLY A 46 -8.82 -13.70 4.04
N GLN A 47 -9.21 -12.42 4.14
CA GLN A 47 -10.07 -11.75 3.15
C GLN A 47 -9.29 -11.02 2.04
N GLY A 48 -7.97 -11.16 1.99
CA GLY A 48 -7.12 -10.53 0.97
C GLY A 48 -7.04 -9.00 1.06
N VAL A 49 -7.42 -8.39 2.19
CA VAL A 49 -7.49 -6.93 2.34
C VAL A 49 -6.14 -6.24 2.12
N GLY A 50 -5.04 -6.81 2.60
CA GLY A 50 -3.71 -6.26 2.37
C GLY A 50 -3.36 -6.14 0.88
N LYS A 51 -3.77 -7.12 0.05
CA LYS A 51 -3.56 -7.07 -1.40
C LYS A 51 -4.41 -5.99 -2.06
N ARG A 52 -5.65 -5.81 -1.60
CA ARG A 52 -6.55 -4.75 -2.10
C ARG A 52 -6.00 -3.36 -1.79
N LEU A 53 -5.45 -3.16 -0.59
CA LEU A 53 -4.79 -1.92 -0.22
C LEU A 53 -3.55 -1.65 -1.07
N LEU A 54 -2.71 -2.67 -1.29
CA LEU A 54 -1.54 -2.56 -2.16
C LEU A 54 -1.95 -2.20 -3.59
N HIS A 55 -2.97 -2.87 -4.14
CA HIS A 55 -3.47 -2.60 -5.47
C HIS A 55 -3.91 -1.14 -5.63
N GLU A 56 -4.71 -0.62 -4.69
CA GLU A 56 -5.14 0.78 -4.69
C GLU A 56 -3.94 1.75 -4.64
N LEU A 57 -2.96 1.46 -3.76
CA LEU A 57 -1.74 2.26 -3.67
C LEU A 57 -0.95 2.24 -4.99
N THR A 58 -0.83 1.08 -5.65
CA THR A 58 -0.10 0.95 -6.91
C THR A 58 -0.80 1.66 -8.07
N GLU A 59 -2.14 1.60 -8.13
CA GLU A 59 -2.92 2.32 -9.13
C GLU A 59 -2.80 3.84 -8.97
N TRP A 60 -2.82 4.32 -7.73
CA TRP A 60 -2.54 5.72 -7.45
C TRP A 60 -1.09 6.09 -7.84
N ALA A 61 -0.10 5.27 -7.48
CA ALA A 61 1.30 5.51 -7.84
C ALA A 61 1.50 5.60 -9.36
N ARG A 62 0.83 4.74 -10.16
CA ARG A 62 0.85 4.83 -11.63
C ARG A 62 0.32 6.16 -12.14
N LYS A 63 -0.83 6.61 -11.61
CA LYS A 63 -1.48 7.87 -12.03
C LYS A 63 -0.60 9.08 -11.74
N GLU A 64 0.13 9.06 -10.63
CA GLU A 64 1.04 10.13 -10.23
C GLU A 64 2.46 9.98 -10.81
N ASN A 65 2.73 8.95 -11.63
CA ASN A 65 4.06 8.62 -12.14
C ASN A 65 5.13 8.37 -11.04
N LEU A 66 4.71 7.78 -9.93
CA LEU A 66 5.58 7.45 -8.79
C LEU A 66 6.17 6.03 -8.93
N LYS A 67 7.41 5.87 -8.47
CA LYS A 67 8.07 4.59 -8.23
C LYS A 67 8.01 4.21 -6.74
N ILE A 68 8.11 2.92 -6.45
CA ILE A 68 7.93 2.33 -5.14
C ILE A 68 9.18 1.57 -4.71
N ILE A 69 9.71 1.93 -3.53
CA ILE A 69 10.66 1.12 -2.76
C ILE A 69 9.85 0.27 -1.76
N PRO A 70 9.79 -1.07 -1.91
CA PRO A 70 9.02 -1.92 -1.02
C PRO A 70 9.83 -2.31 0.22
N GLN A 71 9.81 -1.48 1.27
CA GLN A 71 10.51 -1.77 2.53
C GLN A 71 9.72 -2.71 3.43
N CYS A 72 8.38 -2.60 3.44
CA CYS A 72 7.52 -3.55 4.13
C CYS A 72 7.70 -4.95 3.54
N SER A 73 7.99 -5.96 4.38
CA SER A 73 8.21 -7.34 3.94
C SER A 73 7.03 -7.93 3.17
N PHE A 74 5.79 -7.61 3.58
CA PHE A 74 4.58 -8.01 2.86
C PHE A 74 4.56 -7.45 1.44
N VAL A 75 4.81 -6.13 1.31
CA VAL A 75 4.77 -5.43 0.02
C VAL A 75 5.89 -5.93 -0.88
N LYS A 76 7.10 -6.09 -0.34
CA LYS A 76 8.24 -6.68 -1.05
C LYS A 76 7.88 -8.04 -1.61
N ALA A 77 7.36 -8.93 -0.78
CA ALA A 77 6.96 -10.27 -1.22
C ALA A 77 5.84 -10.25 -2.27
N GLN A 78 4.90 -9.29 -2.22
CA GLN A 78 3.88 -9.17 -3.27
C GLN A 78 4.46 -8.61 -4.57
N MET A 79 5.31 -7.58 -4.51
CA MET A 79 5.89 -6.96 -5.70
C MET A 79 6.88 -7.89 -6.42
N GLU A 80 7.67 -8.67 -5.68
CA GLU A 80 8.61 -9.64 -6.26
C GLU A 80 7.89 -10.84 -6.94
N LYS A 81 6.74 -11.26 -6.39
CA LYS A 81 6.01 -12.43 -6.90
C LYS A 81 5.12 -12.12 -8.10
N ASN A 82 4.66 -10.87 -8.24
CA ASN A 82 3.67 -10.51 -9.26
C ASN A 82 4.28 -9.50 -10.24
N LYS A 83 4.46 -9.95 -11.49
CA LYS A 83 5.02 -9.16 -12.59
C LYS A 83 4.25 -7.87 -12.87
N GLU A 84 2.98 -7.82 -12.49
CA GLU A 84 2.12 -6.65 -12.64
C GLU A 84 2.66 -5.42 -11.92
N TYR A 85 3.54 -5.55 -10.91
CA TYR A 85 4.07 -4.42 -10.15
C TYR A 85 5.47 -3.98 -10.58
N HIS A 86 6.08 -4.69 -11.54
CA HIS A 86 7.48 -4.43 -11.91
C HIS A 86 7.67 -3.08 -12.59
N ASP A 87 6.63 -2.52 -13.21
CA ASP A 87 6.63 -1.18 -13.78
C ASP A 87 6.76 -0.08 -12.72
N LEU A 88 6.46 -0.39 -11.46
CA LEU A 88 6.50 0.55 -10.34
C LEU A 88 7.76 0.43 -9.49
N LEU A 89 8.62 -0.57 -9.68
CA LEU A 89 9.84 -0.73 -8.88
C LEU A 89 10.83 0.42 -9.15
N GLY A 90 11.38 0.99 -8.08
CA GLY A 90 12.41 2.05 -8.11
C GLY A 90 13.58 1.76 -7.17
#